data_AF-A0A523YKF8-F1
#
_entry.id   AF-A0A523YKF8-F1
#
_cell.length_a   1.000
_cell.length_b   1.000
_cell.length_c   1.000
_cell.angle_alpha   90.00
_cell.angle_beta   90.00
_cell.angle_gamma   90.00
#
_symmetry.space_group_name_H-M   'P 1'
#
loop_
_entity.id
_entity.type
_entity.pdbx_description
1 polymer ?
#
loop_
_entity_poly.entity_id
_entity_poly.type
_entity_poly.pdbx_seq_one_letter_code
_entity_poly.pdbx_strand_id
1 'polypeptide(L)'
;MMKQLKKDLKAVAKDLKKLTQKTLKMFKQFEKLEKPHAARKPKAKAVKKVTAKEPTRVSASESVLAIIKRSRKGVDKATLVNKTGFKDSNIRTILYRLSKQRKIKGVGRGLYSKA
;
A
#
# COMPACT_ATOMS: atom_id res chain seq x y z
N MET A 1 -43.93 6.97 13.83
CA MET A 1 -42.99 5.89 13.41
C MET A 1 -42.72 5.86 11.89
N MET A 2 -43.73 5.83 11.00
CA MET A 2 -43.52 5.73 9.54
C MET A 2 -42.59 6.79 8.91
N LYS A 3 -42.58 8.03 9.42
CA LYS A 3 -41.74 9.12 8.88
C LYS A 3 -40.25 8.91 9.13
N GLN A 4 -39.88 8.24 10.21
CA GLN A 4 -38.48 7.95 10.55
C GLN A 4 -37.96 6.82 9.65
N LEU A 5 -38.73 5.74 9.52
CA LEU A 5 -38.44 4.63 8.59
C LEU A 5 -38.21 5.11 7.15
N LYS A 6 -39.01 6.06 6.66
CA LYS A 6 -38.82 6.66 5.32
C LYS A 6 -37.52 7.46 5.19
N LYS A 7 -37.08 8.15 6.26
CA LYS A 7 -35.81 8.89 6.28
C LYS A 7 -34.63 7.93 6.30
N ASP A 8 -34.70 6.89 7.11
CA ASP A 8 -33.64 5.88 7.25
C ASP A 8 -33.47 5.09 5.95
N LEU A 9 -34.57 4.67 5.30
CA LEU A 9 -34.53 4.06 3.96
C LEU A 9 -33.87 4.97 2.92
N LYS A 10 -34.16 6.27 2.96
CA LYS A 10 -33.55 7.25 2.04
C LYS A 10 -32.06 7.46 2.33
N ALA A 11 -31.64 7.36 3.59
CA ALA A 11 -30.23 7.41 3.96
C ALA A 11 -29.48 6.18 3.46
N VAL A 12 -30.02 4.99 3.69
CA VAL A 12 -29.46 3.72 3.20
C VAL A 12 -29.31 3.72 1.68
N ALA A 13 -30.32 4.20 0.94
CA ALA A 13 -30.25 4.30 -0.52
C ALA A 13 -29.13 5.24 -1.00
N LYS A 14 -28.91 6.36 -0.30
CA LYS A 14 -27.81 7.30 -0.62
C LYS A 14 -26.45 6.66 -0.35
N ASP A 15 -26.31 5.93 0.74
CA ASP A 15 -25.05 5.31 1.10
C ASP A 15 -24.70 4.14 0.19
N LEU A 16 -25.70 3.34 -0.23
CA LEU A 16 -25.53 2.35 -1.29
C LEU A 16 -25.02 3.00 -2.58
N LYS A 17 -25.62 4.11 -3.01
CA LYS A 17 -25.18 4.83 -4.22
C LYS A 17 -23.74 5.33 -4.11
N LYS A 18 -23.32 5.84 -2.94
CA LYS A 18 -21.93 6.25 -2.69
C LYS A 18 -20.98 5.05 -2.72
N LEU A 19 -21.39 3.92 -2.17
CA LEU A 19 -20.60 2.69 -2.13
C LEU A 19 -20.37 2.17 -3.55
N THR A 20 -21.41 2.14 -4.40
CA THR A 20 -21.31 1.81 -5.83
C THR A 20 -20.36 2.75 -6.59
N GLN A 21 -20.41 4.06 -6.30
CA GLN A 21 -19.48 4.99 -6.95
C GLN A 21 -18.02 4.78 -6.51
N LYS A 22 -17.79 4.41 -5.24
CA LYS A 22 -16.45 4.07 -4.75
C LYS A 22 -15.93 2.79 -5.38
N THR A 23 -16.75 1.75 -5.49
CA THR A 23 -16.34 0.48 -6.12
C THR A 23 -16.04 0.67 -7.62
N LEU A 24 -16.84 1.45 -8.35
CA LEU A 24 -16.54 1.79 -9.76
C LEU A 24 -15.23 2.57 -9.92
N LYS A 25 -14.91 3.49 -9.00
CA LYS A 25 -13.63 4.22 -9.02
C LYS A 25 -12.46 3.28 -8.73
N MET A 26 -12.59 2.38 -7.77
CA MET A 26 -11.58 1.37 -7.46
C MET A 26 -11.39 0.41 -8.64
N PHE A 27 -12.46 -0.04 -9.29
CA PHE A 27 -12.40 -0.89 -10.47
C PHE A 27 -11.68 -0.21 -11.63
N LYS A 28 -11.99 1.07 -11.91
CA LYS A 28 -11.24 1.86 -12.91
C LYS A 28 -9.77 2.04 -12.56
N GLN A 29 -9.41 2.14 -11.29
CA GLN A 29 -8.00 2.19 -10.86
C GLN A 29 -7.32 0.83 -11.00
N PHE A 30 -8.07 -0.25 -10.79
CA PHE A 30 -7.59 -1.62 -10.93
C PHE A 30 -7.38 -2.02 -12.41
N GLU A 31 -8.31 -1.69 -13.31
CA GLU A 31 -8.13 -1.88 -14.76
C GLU A 31 -6.93 -1.08 -15.32
N LYS A 32 -6.66 0.11 -14.74
CA LYS A 32 -5.47 0.91 -15.09
C LYS A 32 -4.17 0.31 -14.56
N LEU A 33 -4.23 -0.59 -13.59
CA LEU A 33 -3.11 -1.35 -13.06
C LEU A 33 -2.93 -2.70 -13.77
N GLU A 34 -3.99 -3.26 -14.37
CA GLU A 34 -3.95 -4.55 -15.08
C GLU A 34 -3.64 -4.45 -16.58
N LYS A 35 -3.71 -3.28 -17.22
CA LYS A 35 -3.16 -3.12 -18.58
C LYS A 35 -1.64 -3.33 -18.52
N PRO A 36 -1.13 -4.49 -18.96
CA PRO A 36 0.29 -4.75 -18.91
C PRO A 36 0.92 -3.90 -20.00
N HIS A 37 1.85 -3.03 -19.61
CA HIS A 37 2.77 -2.43 -20.59
C HIS A 37 3.64 -3.56 -21.12
N ALA A 38 3.13 -4.24 -22.14
CA ALA A 38 3.88 -5.18 -22.94
C ALA A 38 5.01 -4.42 -23.66
N ALA A 39 6.18 -5.04 -23.61
CA ALA A 39 7.34 -4.84 -24.47
C ALA A 39 8.14 -3.53 -24.33
N ARG A 40 9.31 -3.61 -23.68
CA ARG A 40 10.63 -3.77 -24.36
C ARG A 40 11.79 -3.73 -23.34
N LYS A 41 12.64 -4.76 -23.35
CA LYS A 41 13.95 -4.80 -22.66
C LYS A 41 15.02 -4.07 -23.53
N PRO A 42 16.31 -4.01 -23.15
CA PRO A 42 16.91 -3.03 -22.23
C PRO A 42 18.13 -2.31 -22.89
N LYS A 43 18.43 -1.04 -22.57
CA LYS A 43 19.79 -0.49 -22.80
C LYS A 43 20.23 0.46 -21.69
N ALA A 44 21.52 0.35 -21.42
CA ALA A 44 22.27 0.86 -20.29
C ALA A 44 22.56 2.37 -20.33
N LYS A 45 23.16 2.82 -19.22
CA LYS A 45 24.00 4.01 -18.98
C LYS A 45 23.31 5.28 -18.43
N ALA A 46 23.66 5.52 -17.17
CA ALA A 46 24.29 6.75 -16.68
C ALA A 46 23.46 8.05 -16.53
N VAL A 47 23.35 8.43 -15.24
CA VAL A 47 23.71 9.74 -14.68
C VAL A 47 22.72 10.92 -14.85
N LYS A 48 22.23 11.35 -13.67
CA LYS A 48 21.81 12.70 -13.24
C LYS A 48 20.74 13.44 -14.07
N LYS A 49 19.62 13.81 -13.42
CA LYS A 49 19.39 15.15 -12.81
C LYS A 49 17.87 15.35 -12.61
N VAL A 50 17.48 15.49 -11.34
CA VAL A 50 16.47 16.40 -10.74
C VAL A 50 15.07 16.56 -11.40
N THR A 51 14.07 16.57 -10.51
CA THR A 51 12.71 17.14 -10.63
C THR A 51 11.66 16.39 -11.45
N ALA A 52 10.82 15.63 -10.74
CA ALA A 52 9.38 15.87 -10.74
C ALA A 52 8.80 15.26 -9.45
N LYS A 53 8.19 16.10 -8.60
CA LYS A 53 7.31 15.65 -7.52
C LYS A 53 6.07 15.03 -8.17
N GLU A 54 6.14 13.76 -8.54
CA GLU A 54 4.94 12.97 -8.78
C GLU A 54 4.17 12.84 -7.46
N PRO A 55 2.83 12.79 -7.47
CA PRO A 55 2.06 12.48 -6.27
C PRO A 55 2.55 11.12 -5.80
N THR A 56 3.31 11.10 -4.71
CA THR A 56 4.07 9.96 -4.25
C THR A 56 3.15 8.75 -4.18
N ARG A 57 3.17 7.91 -5.22
CA ARG A 57 2.72 6.53 -5.13
C ARG A 57 3.66 5.93 -4.10
N VAL A 58 3.25 6.03 -2.83
CA VAL A 58 4.04 5.59 -1.69
C VAL A 58 4.48 4.19 -2.05
N SER A 59 5.78 4.02 -2.27
CA SER A 59 6.28 2.74 -2.76
C SER A 59 5.85 1.67 -1.76
N ALA A 60 5.51 0.46 -2.20
CA ALA A 60 5.20 -0.63 -1.28
C ALA A 60 6.28 -0.77 -0.18
N SER A 61 7.53 -0.49 -0.55
CA SER A 61 8.68 -0.42 0.38
C SER A 61 8.62 0.74 1.38
N GLU A 62 8.18 1.93 0.96
CA GLU A 62 8.01 3.10 1.83
C GLU A 62 6.85 2.91 2.81
N SER A 63 5.75 2.30 2.36
CA SER A 63 4.61 1.98 3.22
C SER A 63 4.99 0.99 4.33
N VAL A 64 5.70 -0.08 4.00
CA VAL A 64 6.23 -1.05 4.98
C VAL A 64 7.20 -0.36 5.95
N LEU A 65 8.10 0.47 5.43
CA LEU A 65 9.06 1.22 6.25
C LEU A 65 8.39 2.23 7.18
N ALA A 66 7.33 2.91 6.75
CA ALA A 66 6.57 3.82 7.58
C ALA A 66 5.91 3.10 8.77
N ILE A 67 5.36 1.90 8.54
CA ILE A 67 4.78 1.08 9.61
C ILE A 67 5.86 0.64 10.60
N ILE A 68 7.02 0.19 10.12
CA ILE A 68 8.14 -0.22 10.99
C ILE A 68 8.64 0.97 11.82
N LYS A 69 8.81 2.15 11.21
CA LYS A 69 9.24 3.37 11.92
C LYS A 69 8.26 3.81 13.01
N ARG A 70 6.96 3.52 12.84
CA ARG A 70 5.93 3.90 13.82
C ARG A 70 5.90 2.97 15.04
N SER A 71 6.52 1.79 14.97
CA SER A 71 6.56 0.85 16.11
C SER A 71 7.85 1.01 16.92
N ARG A 72 7.70 1.17 18.23
CA ARG A 72 8.83 1.24 19.19
C ARG A 72 9.41 -0.14 19.52
N LYS A 73 8.57 -1.18 19.52
CA LYS A 73 8.94 -2.57 19.91
C LYS A 73 9.36 -3.45 18.71
N GLY A 74 9.36 -2.88 17.52
CA GLY A 74 9.48 -3.62 16.27
C GLY A 74 8.14 -4.18 15.79
N VAL A 75 8.13 -4.73 14.58
CA VAL A 75 6.94 -5.25 13.89
C VAL A 75 7.28 -6.62 13.32
N ASP A 76 6.34 -7.57 13.46
CA ASP A 76 6.43 -8.89 12.86
C ASP A 76 5.86 -8.91 11.43
N LYS A 77 6.27 -9.89 10.63
CA LYS A 77 5.82 -10.12 9.25
C LYS A 77 4.31 -10.27 9.16
N ALA A 78 3.70 -11.04 10.06
CA ALA A 78 2.24 -11.22 10.08
C ALA A 78 1.50 -9.89 10.26
N THR A 79 2.01 -9.01 11.13
CA THR A 79 1.43 -7.68 11.32
C THR A 79 1.62 -6.79 10.10
N LEU A 80 2.74 -6.91 9.39
CA LEU A 80 2.98 -6.17 8.14
C LEU A 80 2.04 -6.62 7.02
N VAL A 81 1.82 -7.93 6.87
CA VAL A 81 0.84 -8.48 5.92
C VAL A 81 -0.55 -7.94 6.22
N ASN A 82 -1.00 -8.02 7.47
CA ASN A 82 -2.34 -7.54 7.87
C ASN A 82 -2.55 -6.04 7.65
N LYS A 83 -1.51 -5.22 7.88
CA LYS A 83 -1.60 -3.76 7.73
C LYS A 83 -1.46 -3.27 6.29
N THR A 84 -0.74 -4.00 5.45
CA THR A 84 -0.44 -3.57 4.08
C THR A 84 -1.25 -4.30 3.02
N GLY A 85 -1.77 -5.50 3.34
CA GLY A 85 -2.43 -6.38 2.37
C GLY A 85 -1.48 -6.99 1.33
N PHE A 86 -0.16 -6.87 1.52
CA PHE A 86 0.80 -7.48 0.60
C PHE A 86 0.97 -8.97 0.87
N LYS A 87 1.20 -9.73 -0.20
CA LYS A 87 1.60 -11.14 -0.12
C LYS A 87 2.88 -11.29 0.72
N ASP A 88 2.99 -12.38 1.48
CA ASP A 88 4.14 -12.66 2.34
C ASP A 88 5.47 -12.64 1.56
N SER A 89 5.48 -13.15 0.33
CA SER A 89 6.65 -13.12 -0.56
C SER A 89 7.16 -11.71 -0.85
N ASN A 90 6.24 -10.76 -1.08
CA ASN A 90 6.59 -9.36 -1.32
C ASN A 90 7.14 -8.71 -0.04
N ILE A 91 6.55 -9.00 1.12
CA ILE A 91 7.00 -8.50 2.42
C ILE A 91 8.42 -8.98 2.70
N ARG A 92 8.72 -10.26 2.47
CA ARG A 92 10.06 -10.83 2.63
C ARG A 92 11.10 -10.10 1.76
N THR A 93 10.79 -9.90 0.47
CA THR A 93 11.68 -9.17 -0.44
C THR A 93 11.87 -7.72 -0.03
N ILE A 94 10.82 -7.03 0.41
CA ILE A 94 10.90 -5.65 0.89
C ILE A 94 11.77 -5.57 2.16
N LEU A 95 11.53 -6.42 3.14
CA LEU A 95 12.31 -6.48 4.38
C LEU A 95 13.79 -6.76 4.11
N TYR A 96 14.09 -7.69 3.21
CA TYR A 96 15.45 -7.98 2.79
C TYR A 96 16.13 -6.75 2.16
N ARG A 97 15.45 -6.05 1.25
CA ARG A 97 15.97 -4.82 0.63
C ARG A 97 16.16 -3.69 1.65
N LEU A 98 15.21 -3.51 2.58
CA LEU A 98 15.29 -2.48 3.62
C LEU A 98 16.42 -2.75 4.62
N SER A 99 16.64 -4.01 4.97
CA SER A 99 17.76 -4.46 5.80
C SER A 99 19.10 -4.22 5.10
N LYS A 100 19.21 -4.58 3.80
CA LYS A 100 20.40 -4.29 2.99
C LYS A 100 20.70 -2.79 2.87
N GLN A 101 19.66 -1.96 2.85
CA GLN A 101 19.77 -0.49 2.86
C GLN A 101 20.03 0.10 4.27
N ARG A 102 20.20 -0.74 5.31
CA ARG A 102 20.38 -0.33 6.71
C ARG A 102 19.29 0.61 7.24
N LYS A 103 18.05 0.49 6.72
CA LYS A 103 16.90 1.29 7.18
C LYS A 103 16.15 0.65 8.34
N ILE A 104 16.24 -0.68 8.44
CA ILE A 104 15.64 -1.48 9.49
C ILE A 104 16.69 -2.45 10.04
N LYS A 105 16.51 -2.86 11.30
CA LYS A 105 17.30 -3.90 11.96
C LYS A 105 16.39 -4.98 12.53
N GLY A 106 16.88 -6.22 12.53
CA GLY A 106 16.26 -7.30 13.28
C GLY A 106 16.56 -7.12 14.76
N VAL A 107 15.52 -7.07 15.59
CA VAL A 107 15.65 -6.95 17.05
C VAL A 107 15.57 -8.33 17.73
N GLY A 108 14.93 -9.31 17.08
CA GLY A 108 14.77 -10.67 17.60
C GLY A 108 14.06 -11.59 16.60
N ARG A 109 13.54 -12.73 17.06
CA ARG A 109 12.83 -13.77 16.28
C ARG A 109 11.72 -13.17 15.39
N GLY A 110 12.06 -12.75 14.16
CA GLY A 110 11.12 -12.16 13.20
C GLY A 110 10.70 -10.70 13.46
N LEU A 111 11.28 -10.03 14.44
CA LEU A 111 10.92 -8.65 14.79
C LEU A 111 11.84 -7.64 14.10
N TYR A 112 11.25 -6.70 13.37
CA TYR A 112 11.96 -5.64 12.66
C TYR A 112 11.69 -4.27 13.27
N SER A 113 12.74 -3.53 13.61
CA SER A 113 12.65 -2.14 14.09
C SER A 113 13.45 -1.21 13.19
N LYS A 114 13.29 0.10 13.37
CA LYS A 114 14.12 1.10 12.71
C LYS A 114 15.59 0.87 13.10
N ALA A 115 16.49 0.88 12.11
CA ALA A 115 17.94 0.76 12.34
C ALA A 115 18.42 1.85 13.29
#